data_AF-A0A0G0LJW3-F1
#
_entry.id   AF-A0A0G0LJW3-F1
#
_cell.length_a   1.000
_cell.length_b   1.000
_cell.length_c   1.000
_cell.angle_alpha   90.00
_cell.angle_beta   90.00
_cell.angle_gamma   90.00
#
_symmetry.space_group_name_H-M   'P 1'
#
loop_
_entity.id
_entity.type
_entity.pdbx_description
1 polymer ?
#
loop_
_entity_poly.entity_id
_entity_poly.type
_entity_poly.pdbx_seq_one_letter_code
_entity_poly.pdbx_strand_id
1 'polypeptide(L)'
;MIDNDSQNNGKINLERYQDLDGVTLKKLNFGLWFVGHIKLIKKILFWLLMLAGGIAWLYFIYTFGFYVIKGMKDDDKLLANMVAVRPIEHKFIQNISAKPLVASEVQVFNTSGNKYDFLVRIENPSQRHWADLSYYFLVDGQPSEKLKNYIFPNESKYLTFLAKELNSRPGSVEFIMENPSWHRIDAKKIPNWEMYKMEHLNIEVKNASYVPPRTSGLSEKINLGQIGFTVSNLSPYNYWKVNFTTLLYSYGSIVGVNQYFADSLKSGETRVIEANYPGQFGRIDKLEVIPEVNFMDTTVYEKFIGSGVLPIEEVEKRF
;
A
#
# COMPACT_ATOMS: atom_id res chain seq x y z
N MET A 1 19.99 43.40 115.49
CA MET A 1 18.95 42.35 115.36
C MET A 1 18.63 42.26 113.88
N ILE A 2 19.24 41.29 113.18
CA ILE A 2 18.57 40.06 112.66
C ILE A 2 17.53 40.47 111.60
N ASP A 3 17.51 40.04 110.34
CA ASP A 3 18.22 39.10 109.47
C ASP A 3 17.60 39.34 108.06
N ASN A 4 18.34 39.34 106.95
CA ASN A 4 18.58 38.18 106.06
C ASN A 4 17.61 38.10 104.84
N ASP A 5 18.06 37.34 103.85
CA ASP A 5 17.50 37.00 102.53
C ASP A 5 17.65 38.06 101.40
N SER A 6 18.32 37.86 100.26
CA SER A 6 18.86 36.74 99.44
C SER A 6 18.34 36.89 97.99
N GLN A 7 19.25 36.58 97.04
CA GLN A 7 19.03 36.32 95.61
C GLN A 7 18.85 37.55 94.69
N ASN A 8 19.41 37.66 93.49
CA ASN A 8 19.90 36.66 92.53
C ASN A 8 20.84 37.36 91.51
N ASN A 9 22.01 36.79 91.23
CA ASN A 9 22.97 37.27 90.24
C ASN A 9 22.60 36.75 88.84
N GLY A 10 21.82 37.50 88.08
CA GLY A 10 21.60 37.26 86.66
C GLY A 10 22.59 38.06 85.81
N LYS A 11 23.64 37.42 85.26
CA LYS A 11 24.45 38.02 84.19
C LYS A 11 23.53 38.28 82.99
N ILE A 12 23.36 39.55 82.62
CA ILE A 12 22.58 39.96 81.45
C ILE A 12 23.29 39.43 80.20
N ASN A 13 22.64 38.50 79.49
CA ASN A 13 23.14 37.94 78.24
C ASN A 13 22.78 38.87 77.08
N LEU A 14 23.76 39.65 76.61
CA LEU A 14 23.62 40.66 75.56
C LEU A 14 23.22 40.09 74.18
N GLU A 15 23.30 38.77 73.98
CA GLU A 15 22.83 38.12 72.75
C GLU A 15 21.30 38.06 72.62
N ARG A 16 20.56 38.27 73.71
CA ARG A 16 19.09 38.29 73.73
C ARG A 16 18.50 39.70 73.91
N TYR A 17 19.29 40.74 73.75
CA TYR A 17 18.78 42.11 73.76
C TYR A 17 18.09 42.43 72.42
N GLN A 18 16.76 42.56 72.45
CA GLN A 18 15.97 43.12 71.35
C GLN A 18 15.59 44.55 71.72
N ASP A 19 16.11 45.52 70.97
CA ASP A 19 15.62 46.89 71.04
C ASP A 19 14.17 46.97 70.54
N LEU A 20 13.39 47.87 71.14
CA LEU A 20 11.96 48.10 70.84
C LEU A 20 11.69 48.52 69.37
N ASP A 21 12.73 48.86 68.60
CA ASP A 21 12.66 49.19 67.17
C ASP A 21 13.10 48.04 66.23
N GLY A 22 13.23 46.80 66.73
CA GLY A 22 13.27 45.60 65.89
C GLY A 22 14.55 45.36 65.06
N VAL A 23 15.66 46.04 65.37
CA VAL A 23 16.95 45.83 64.70
C VAL A 23 17.89 45.03 65.61
N THR A 24 18.12 43.76 65.26
CA THR A 24 19.08 42.89 65.96
C THR A 24 20.52 43.42 65.82
N LEU A 25 21.34 43.38 66.88
CA LEU A 25 22.75 43.84 66.88
C LEU A 25 23.60 43.32 65.69
N LYS A 26 23.31 42.10 65.20
CA LYS A 26 23.92 41.55 63.97
C LYS A 26 23.57 42.34 62.70
N LYS A 27 22.33 42.81 62.57
CA LYS A 27 21.87 43.65 61.45
C LYS A 27 22.50 45.04 61.52
N LEU A 28 22.69 45.59 62.72
CA LEU A 28 23.36 46.88 62.92
C LEU A 28 24.85 46.81 62.56
N ASN A 29 25.57 45.77 62.99
CA ASN A 29 26.97 45.56 62.64
C ASN A 29 27.19 45.35 61.14
N PHE A 30 26.30 44.61 60.46
CA PHE A 30 26.35 44.44 59.01
C PHE A 30 26.06 45.74 58.27
N GLY A 31 25.07 46.53 58.73
CA GLY A 31 24.75 47.83 58.16
C GLY A 31 25.91 48.82 58.27
N LEU A 32 26.54 48.91 59.44
CA LEU A 32 27.72 49.76 59.67
C LEU A 32 28.93 49.31 58.83
N TRP A 33 29.18 48.00 58.74
CA TRP A 33 30.24 47.45 57.88
C TRP A 33 29.96 47.73 56.40
N PHE A 34 28.73 47.55 55.93
CA PHE A 34 28.31 47.80 54.55
C PHE A 34 28.44 49.28 54.17
N VAL A 35 27.99 50.19 55.02
CA VAL A 35 28.13 51.64 54.80
C VAL A 35 29.61 52.05 54.80
N GLY A 36 30.42 51.50 55.72
CA GLY A 36 31.86 51.74 55.75
C GLY A 36 32.61 51.24 54.49
N HIS A 37 32.17 50.12 53.93
CA HIS A 37 32.81 49.49 52.76
C HIS A 37 32.12 49.77 51.43
N ILE A 38 31.06 50.59 51.39
CA ILE A 38 30.23 50.82 50.19
C ILE A 38 31.05 51.33 49.00
N LYS A 39 32.08 52.14 49.25
CA LYS A 39 33.00 52.65 48.21
C LYS A 39 33.86 51.53 47.61
N LEU A 40 34.31 50.60 48.45
CA LEU A 40 35.13 49.46 48.04
C LEU A 40 34.28 48.42 47.28
N ILE A 41 33.06 48.14 47.75
CA ILE A 41 32.10 47.26 47.08
C ILE A 41 31.75 47.79 45.69
N LYS A 42 31.44 49.09 45.56
CA LYS A 42 31.17 49.73 44.27
C LYS A 42 32.36 49.61 43.31
N LYS A 43 33.60 49.76 43.81
CA LYS A 43 34.83 49.62 43.01
C LYS A 43 35.02 48.18 42.54
N ILE A 44 34.82 47.18 43.39
CA ILE A 44 34.90 45.75 43.02
C ILE A 44 33.83 45.41 41.98
N LEU A 45 32.59 45.83 42.21
CA LEU A 45 31.48 45.57 41.29
C LEU A 45 31.74 46.19 39.91
N PHE A 46 32.27 47.42 39.87
CA PHE A 46 32.65 48.08 38.62
C PHE A 46 33.70 47.29 37.84
N TRP A 47 34.77 46.84 38.51
CA TRP A 47 35.81 46.02 37.86
C TRP A 47 35.28 44.66 37.40
N LEU A 48 34.40 44.03 38.17
CA LEU A 48 33.75 42.78 37.80
C LEU A 48 32.86 42.94 36.56
N LEU A 49 32.08 44.02 36.48
CA LEU A 49 31.28 44.33 35.30
C LEU A 49 32.15 44.63 34.07
N MET A 50 33.25 45.36 34.25
CA MET A 50 34.21 45.59 33.16
C MET A 50 34.82 44.28 32.64
N LEU A 51 35.21 43.37 33.55
CA LEU A 51 35.76 42.08 33.18
C LEU A 51 34.74 41.21 32.44
N ALA A 52 33.52 41.12 32.96
CA ALA A 52 32.43 40.38 32.32
C ALA A 52 32.10 40.94 30.94
N GLY A 53 32.07 42.27 30.80
CA GLY A 53 31.91 42.95 29.51
C GLY A 53 33.04 42.62 28.54
N GLY A 54 34.29 42.68 28.99
CA GLY A 54 35.46 42.33 28.17
C GLY A 54 35.43 40.88 27.67
N ILE A 55 35.06 39.93 28.53
CA ILE A 55 34.91 38.51 28.14
C ILE A 55 33.79 38.34 27.11
N ALA A 56 32.64 38.97 27.32
CA ALA A 56 31.52 38.91 26.38
C ALA A 56 31.90 39.49 25.00
N TRP A 57 32.62 40.61 24.98
CA TRP A 57 33.12 41.21 23.74
C TRP A 57 34.13 40.31 23.02
N LEU A 58 35.07 39.71 23.74
CA LEU A 58 36.03 38.77 23.16
C LEU A 58 35.33 37.54 22.55
N TYR A 59 34.34 37.00 23.26
CA TYR A 59 33.54 35.88 22.76
C TYR A 59 32.74 36.26 21.50
N PHE A 60 32.12 37.44 21.50
CA PHE A 60 31.39 37.97 20.35
C PHE A 60 32.32 38.13 19.14
N ILE A 61 33.48 38.76 19.30
CA ILE A 61 34.44 38.97 18.21
C ILE A 61 34.93 37.63 17.65
N TYR A 62 35.23 36.66 18.52
CA TYR A 62 35.68 35.33 18.12
C TYR A 62 34.61 34.58 17.32
N THR A 63 33.39 34.50 17.85
CA THR A 63 32.28 33.77 17.21
C THR A 63 31.82 34.44 15.93
N PHE A 64 31.65 35.76 15.93
CA PHE A 64 31.26 36.52 14.76
C PHE A 64 32.33 36.46 13.66
N GLY A 65 33.61 36.64 14.01
CA GLY A 65 34.72 36.53 13.06
C GLY A 65 34.79 35.14 12.42
N PHE A 66 34.65 34.08 13.22
CA PHE A 66 34.61 32.71 12.71
C PHE A 66 33.42 32.47 11.78
N TYR A 67 32.23 32.97 12.14
CA TYR A 67 31.03 32.84 11.32
C TYR A 67 31.17 33.57 9.97
N VAL A 68 31.71 34.79 9.95
CA VAL A 68 31.93 35.56 8.71
C VAL A 68 32.93 34.86 7.79
N ILE A 69 33.98 34.25 8.32
CA ILE A 69 35.03 33.61 7.50
C ILE A 69 34.57 32.23 6.97
N LYS A 70 33.90 31.45 7.81
CA LYS A 70 33.58 30.04 7.51
C LYS A 70 32.08 29.76 7.42
N GLY A 71 31.31 30.22 8.40
CA GLY A 71 29.86 29.97 8.50
C GLY A 71 29.09 30.42 7.26
N MET A 72 29.34 31.64 6.78
CA MET A 72 28.68 32.16 5.57
C MET A 72 28.92 31.29 4.33
N LYS A 73 30.15 30.76 4.15
CA LYS A 73 30.47 29.89 3.02
C LYS A 73 29.81 28.51 3.12
N ASP A 74 29.63 28.01 4.33
CA ASP A 74 28.94 26.75 4.58
C ASP A 74 27.43 26.91 4.40
N ASP A 75 26.87 28.06 4.79
CA ASP A 75 25.47 28.44 4.53
C ASP A 75 25.18 28.59 3.03
N ASP A 76 26.08 29.23 2.27
CA ASP A 76 25.96 29.34 0.81
C ASP A 76 25.96 27.98 0.12
N LYS A 77 26.78 27.03 0.58
CA LYS A 77 26.77 25.65 0.08
C LYS A 77 25.49 24.92 0.43
N LEU A 78 24.96 25.11 1.64
CA LEU A 78 23.68 24.55 2.05
C LEU A 78 22.53 25.08 1.18
N LEU A 79 22.48 26.39 0.95
CA LEU A 79 21.52 27.02 0.04
C LEU A 79 21.67 26.51 -1.39
N ALA A 80 22.90 26.42 -1.91
CA ALA A 80 23.16 25.86 -3.23
C ALA A 80 22.69 24.40 -3.34
N ASN A 81 22.89 23.60 -2.30
CA ASN A 81 22.42 22.22 -2.24
C ASN A 81 20.89 22.12 -2.15
N MET A 82 20.22 23.02 -1.41
CA MET A 82 18.75 23.07 -1.33
C MET A 82 18.12 23.49 -2.66
N VAL A 83 18.72 24.43 -3.39
CA VAL A 83 18.26 24.87 -4.71
C VAL A 83 18.62 23.86 -5.81
N ALA A 84 19.71 23.09 -5.65
CA ALA A 84 20.10 22.01 -6.56
C ALA A 84 19.18 20.78 -6.46
N VAL A 85 18.39 20.63 -5.39
CA VAL A 85 17.27 19.69 -5.36
C VAL A 85 16.20 20.24 -6.30
N ARG A 86 16.29 19.81 -7.57
CA ARG A 86 15.35 20.20 -8.63
C ARG A 86 13.91 20.04 -8.13
N PRO A 87 13.03 21.04 -8.31
CA PRO A 87 11.61 20.82 -8.08
C PRO A 87 11.18 19.63 -8.95
N ILE A 88 10.50 18.66 -8.35
CA ILE A 88 10.05 17.46 -9.05
C ILE A 88 9.27 17.90 -10.29
N GLU A 89 9.84 17.70 -11.47
CA GLU A 89 9.24 18.18 -12.71
C GLU A 89 7.86 17.55 -12.89
N HIS A 90 6.87 18.33 -13.30
CA HIS A 90 5.51 17.82 -13.53
C HIS A 90 5.49 16.62 -14.49
N LYS A 91 6.40 16.61 -15.49
CA LYS A 91 6.61 15.49 -16.40
C LYS A 91 7.07 14.21 -15.69
N PHE A 92 7.88 14.33 -14.65
CA PHE A 92 8.27 13.19 -13.82
C PHE A 92 7.06 12.61 -13.09
N ILE A 93 6.21 13.46 -12.50
CA ILE A 93 4.97 13.03 -11.84
C ILE A 93 4.02 12.35 -12.82
N GLN A 94 3.81 12.92 -14.02
CA GLN A 94 2.98 12.31 -15.06
C GLN A 94 3.53 10.95 -15.51
N ASN A 95 4.85 10.82 -15.68
CA ASN A 95 5.48 9.57 -16.11
C ASN A 95 5.35 8.44 -15.07
N ILE A 96 5.33 8.80 -13.77
CA ILE A 96 5.14 7.83 -12.69
C ILE A 96 3.67 7.66 -12.28
N SER A 97 2.73 8.37 -12.91
CA SER A 97 1.29 8.25 -12.60
C SER A 97 0.67 7.05 -13.33
N ALA A 98 -0.51 6.62 -12.89
CA ALA A 98 -1.31 5.67 -13.64
C ALA A 98 -1.72 6.27 -14.99
N LYS A 99 -1.63 5.45 -16.04
CA LYS A 99 -2.05 5.79 -17.40
C LYS A 99 -3.44 5.21 -17.67
N PRO A 100 -4.27 5.87 -18.51
CA PRO A 100 -5.59 5.35 -18.84
C PRO A 100 -5.50 3.97 -19.48
N LEU A 101 -6.47 3.10 -19.16
CA LEU A 101 -6.62 1.80 -19.79
C LEU A 101 -7.06 1.97 -21.24
N VAL A 102 -6.58 1.10 -22.12
CA VAL A 102 -6.96 1.07 -23.55
C VAL A 102 -7.89 -0.11 -23.77
N ALA A 103 -9.05 0.10 -24.39
CA ALA A 103 -10.01 -0.96 -24.71
C ALA A 103 -10.12 -1.17 -26.22
N SER A 104 -10.26 -2.41 -26.65
CA SER A 104 -10.57 -2.77 -28.03
C SER A 104 -12.05 -2.59 -28.33
N GLU A 105 -12.44 -2.80 -29.60
CA GLU A 105 -13.83 -3.00 -29.96
C GLU A 105 -14.42 -4.24 -29.26
N VAL A 106 -15.73 -4.20 -29.02
CA VAL A 106 -16.48 -5.31 -28.43
C VAL A 106 -16.76 -6.35 -29.51
N GLN A 107 -16.39 -7.60 -29.23
CA GLN A 107 -16.75 -8.75 -30.04
C GLN A 107 -18.01 -9.40 -29.45
N VAL A 108 -18.92 -9.79 -30.33
CA VAL A 108 -20.21 -10.38 -29.96
C VAL A 108 -20.34 -11.75 -30.63
N PHE A 109 -20.57 -12.78 -29.82
CA PHE A 109 -20.73 -14.15 -30.27
C PHE A 109 -22.15 -14.63 -29.98
N ASN A 110 -22.78 -15.32 -30.95
CA ASN A 110 -24.02 -16.04 -30.66
C ASN A 110 -23.64 -17.44 -30.17
N THR A 111 -23.92 -17.71 -28.89
CA THR A 111 -23.64 -18.99 -28.27
C THR A 111 -24.70 -20.00 -28.71
N SER A 112 -25.98 -19.72 -28.43
CA SER A 112 -27.09 -20.60 -28.77
C SER A 112 -28.41 -19.85 -28.76
N GLY A 113 -29.19 -19.98 -29.85
CA GLY A 113 -30.48 -19.33 -29.99
C GLY A 113 -30.38 -17.82 -29.75
N ASN A 114 -30.95 -17.37 -28.63
CA ASN A 114 -31.06 -15.99 -28.20
C ASN A 114 -30.01 -15.57 -27.16
N LYS A 115 -28.99 -16.41 -26.90
CA LYS A 115 -27.91 -16.11 -25.95
C LYS A 115 -26.65 -15.63 -26.65
N TYR A 116 -26.09 -14.55 -26.11
CA TYR A 116 -24.91 -13.89 -26.65
C TYR A 116 -23.81 -13.74 -25.60
N ASP A 117 -22.57 -13.90 -26.06
CA ASP A 117 -21.37 -13.61 -25.27
C ASP A 117 -20.72 -12.32 -25.80
N PHE A 118 -20.32 -11.45 -24.89
CA PHE A 118 -19.57 -10.24 -25.22
C PHE A 118 -18.14 -10.37 -24.72
N LEU A 119 -17.20 -9.88 -25.51
CA LEU A 119 -15.77 -9.90 -25.22
C LEU A 119 -15.16 -8.56 -25.57
N VAL A 120 -14.35 -8.00 -24.67
CA VAL A 120 -13.51 -6.85 -24.95
C VAL A 120 -12.12 -7.09 -24.39
N ARG A 121 -11.09 -6.69 -25.14
CA ARG A 121 -9.72 -6.71 -24.63
C ARG A 121 -9.39 -5.34 -24.05
N ILE A 122 -8.86 -5.33 -22.84
CA ILE A 122 -8.32 -4.13 -22.20
C ILE A 122 -6.81 -4.27 -21.99
N GLU A 123 -6.10 -3.16 -21.98
CA GLU A 123 -4.66 -3.11 -21.76
C GLU A 123 -4.31 -2.03 -20.73
N ASN A 124 -3.43 -2.38 -19.80
CA ASN A 124 -2.86 -1.46 -18.83
C ASN A 124 -1.43 -1.06 -19.21
N PRO A 125 -1.21 0.14 -19.76
CA PRO A 125 0.12 0.59 -20.16
C PRO A 125 0.96 1.12 -18.97
N SER A 126 0.44 1.06 -17.76
CA SER A 126 1.15 1.47 -16.55
C SER A 126 2.12 0.38 -16.09
N GLN A 127 3.37 0.75 -15.83
CA GLN A 127 4.41 -0.22 -15.41
C GLN A 127 4.39 -0.57 -13.92
N ARG A 128 3.79 0.30 -13.09
CA ARG A 128 3.82 0.18 -11.61
C ARG A 128 2.46 0.44 -10.96
N HIS A 129 1.40 0.39 -11.74
CA HIS A 129 0.03 0.55 -11.25
C HIS A 129 -0.82 -0.59 -11.74
N TRP A 130 -1.55 -1.20 -10.83
CA TRP A 130 -2.64 -2.11 -11.11
C TRP A 130 -3.95 -1.44 -10.71
N ALA A 131 -5.07 -1.94 -11.19
CA ALA A 131 -6.37 -1.38 -10.85
C ALA A 131 -7.42 -2.44 -10.60
N ASP A 132 -8.30 -2.15 -9.65
CA ASP A 132 -9.64 -2.73 -9.61
C ASP A 132 -10.57 -1.88 -10.48
N LEU A 133 -11.43 -2.52 -11.26
CA LEU A 133 -12.33 -1.86 -12.19
C LEU A 133 -13.73 -2.46 -12.14
N SER A 134 -14.72 -1.61 -12.37
CA SER A 134 -16.10 -2.01 -12.61
C SER A 134 -16.48 -1.65 -14.04
N TYR A 135 -17.24 -2.51 -14.69
CA TYR A 135 -17.62 -2.34 -16.09
C TYR A 135 -18.98 -2.95 -16.37
N TYR A 136 -19.59 -2.51 -17.46
CA TYR A 136 -20.83 -3.07 -17.99
C TYR A 136 -20.86 -2.84 -19.50
N PHE A 137 -21.81 -3.50 -20.17
CA PHE A 137 -22.07 -3.30 -21.58
C PHE A 137 -23.39 -2.57 -21.78
N LEU A 138 -23.44 -1.61 -22.68
CA LEU A 138 -24.70 -1.07 -23.20
C LEU A 138 -25.10 -1.91 -24.41
N VAL A 139 -26.24 -2.60 -24.31
CA VAL A 139 -26.82 -3.39 -25.40
C VAL A 139 -28.05 -2.66 -25.90
N ASP A 140 -28.00 -2.17 -27.14
CA ASP A 140 -29.07 -1.35 -27.72
C ASP A 140 -29.50 -0.18 -26.82
N GLY A 141 -28.51 0.45 -26.17
CA GLY A 141 -28.69 1.57 -25.23
C GLY A 141 -29.12 1.18 -23.81
N GLN A 142 -29.32 -0.11 -23.52
CA GLN A 142 -29.68 -0.59 -22.18
C GLN A 142 -28.45 -1.14 -21.43
N PRO A 143 -28.20 -0.71 -20.18
CA PRO A 143 -27.06 -1.22 -19.41
C PRO A 143 -27.28 -2.68 -18.98
N SER A 144 -26.22 -3.49 -19.13
CA SER A 144 -26.11 -4.79 -18.51
C SER A 144 -25.90 -4.69 -16.99
N GLU A 145 -25.81 -5.84 -16.34
CA GLU A 145 -25.30 -5.91 -14.97
C GLU A 145 -23.87 -5.35 -14.90
N LYS A 146 -23.56 -4.70 -13.78
CA LYS A 146 -22.21 -4.23 -13.47
C LYS A 146 -21.36 -5.38 -12.96
N LEU A 147 -20.23 -5.58 -13.61
CA LEU A 147 -19.24 -6.60 -13.29
C LEU A 147 -18.00 -5.94 -12.69
N LYS A 148 -17.25 -6.71 -11.89
CA LYS A 148 -15.99 -6.29 -11.31
C LYS A 148 -14.85 -7.15 -11.85
N ASN A 149 -13.70 -6.53 -12.08
CA ASN A 149 -12.47 -7.22 -12.41
C ASN A 149 -11.26 -6.40 -11.93
N TYR A 150 -10.07 -6.88 -12.24
CA TYR A 150 -8.80 -6.25 -11.96
C TYR A 150 -7.89 -6.35 -13.18
N ILE A 151 -6.90 -5.48 -13.28
CA ILE A 151 -5.85 -5.54 -14.29
C ILE A 151 -4.49 -5.15 -13.72
N PHE A 152 -3.49 -5.97 -14.01
CA PHE A 152 -2.12 -5.80 -13.56
C PHE A 152 -1.32 -4.83 -14.45
N PRO A 153 -0.14 -4.35 -14.00
CA PRO A 153 0.75 -3.55 -14.82
C PRO A 153 1.19 -4.30 -16.07
N ASN A 154 1.27 -3.58 -17.20
CA ASN A 154 1.64 -4.10 -18.52
C ASN A 154 0.83 -5.33 -18.96
N GLU A 155 -0.37 -5.50 -18.42
CA GLU A 155 -1.22 -6.65 -18.73
C GLU A 155 -2.19 -6.31 -19.86
N SER A 156 -2.43 -7.29 -20.71
CA SER A 156 -3.59 -7.35 -21.61
C SER A 156 -4.55 -8.39 -21.07
N LYS A 157 -5.82 -8.02 -20.87
CA LYS A 157 -6.83 -8.87 -20.28
C LYS A 157 -8.13 -8.85 -21.07
N TYR A 158 -8.84 -9.97 -21.06
CA TYR A 158 -10.16 -10.08 -21.66
C TYR A 158 -11.24 -9.91 -20.59
N LEU A 159 -12.19 -9.02 -20.84
CA LEU A 159 -13.39 -8.87 -20.03
C LEU A 159 -14.58 -9.42 -20.79
N THR A 160 -15.48 -10.08 -20.07
CA THR A 160 -16.54 -10.89 -20.67
C THR A 160 -17.89 -10.62 -20.02
N PHE A 161 -18.95 -10.77 -20.80
CA PHE A 161 -20.31 -10.92 -20.26
C PHE A 161 -20.97 -12.08 -21.00
N LEU A 162 -21.16 -13.19 -20.29
CA LEU A 162 -21.46 -14.48 -20.89
C LEU A 162 -22.95 -14.83 -20.81
N ALA A 163 -23.42 -15.59 -21.79
CA ALA A 163 -24.73 -16.21 -21.88
C ALA A 163 -25.91 -15.22 -21.69
N LYS A 164 -25.76 -13.99 -22.17
CA LYS A 164 -26.79 -12.96 -22.07
C LYS A 164 -27.94 -13.29 -23.01
N GLU A 165 -29.11 -13.59 -22.43
CA GLU A 165 -30.34 -13.79 -23.18
C GLU A 165 -30.91 -12.45 -23.66
N LEU A 166 -31.17 -12.37 -24.97
CA LEU A 166 -31.70 -11.21 -25.68
C LEU A 166 -32.89 -11.61 -26.56
N ASN A 167 -33.88 -10.74 -26.72
CA ASN A 167 -35.05 -11.03 -27.55
C ASN A 167 -34.72 -11.10 -29.06
N SER A 168 -33.64 -10.43 -29.47
CA SER A 168 -33.16 -10.36 -30.84
C SER A 168 -31.64 -10.24 -30.85
N ARG A 169 -31.04 -10.37 -32.04
CA ARG A 169 -29.63 -10.04 -32.24
C ARG A 169 -29.39 -8.57 -31.85
N PRO A 170 -28.37 -8.27 -31.03
CA PRO A 170 -28.09 -6.91 -30.63
C PRO A 170 -27.65 -6.08 -31.85
N GLY A 171 -28.21 -4.89 -31.99
CA GLY A 171 -27.88 -3.94 -33.06
C GLY A 171 -26.63 -3.13 -32.73
N SER A 172 -26.46 -2.74 -31.46
CA SER A 172 -25.24 -2.13 -30.95
C SER A 172 -24.84 -2.69 -29.58
N VAL A 173 -23.53 -2.86 -29.37
CA VAL A 173 -22.96 -3.21 -28.07
C VAL A 173 -21.76 -2.29 -27.80
N GLU A 174 -21.83 -1.55 -26.71
CA GLU A 174 -20.76 -0.65 -26.27
C GLU A 174 -20.21 -1.10 -24.92
N PHE A 175 -18.91 -1.00 -24.75
CA PHE A 175 -18.25 -1.27 -23.47
C PHE A 175 -18.10 0.01 -22.66
N ILE A 176 -18.61 0.00 -21.44
CA ILE A 176 -18.47 1.11 -20.50
C ILE A 176 -17.64 0.67 -19.30
N MET A 177 -16.51 1.35 -19.12
CA MET A 177 -15.64 1.19 -17.95
C MET A 177 -15.88 2.35 -16.99
N GLU A 178 -16.17 2.04 -15.73
CA GLU A 178 -16.19 3.04 -14.67
C GLU A 178 -14.76 3.43 -14.27
N ASN A 179 -14.60 4.55 -13.56
CA ASN A 179 -13.29 5.03 -13.13
C ASN A 179 -12.51 3.93 -12.35
N PRO A 180 -11.37 3.46 -12.87
CA PRO A 180 -10.60 2.42 -12.20
C PRO A 180 -10.02 2.91 -10.87
N SER A 181 -10.07 2.06 -9.85
CA SER A 181 -9.39 2.28 -8.58
C SER A 181 -7.93 1.87 -8.72
N TRP A 182 -7.04 2.86 -8.84
CA TRP A 182 -5.62 2.63 -9.08
C TRP A 182 -4.82 2.38 -7.80
N HIS A 183 -3.96 1.37 -7.85
CA HIS A 183 -3.07 0.98 -6.78
C HIS A 183 -1.62 1.00 -7.27
N ARG A 184 -0.78 1.77 -6.58
CA ARG A 184 0.65 1.84 -6.88
C ARG A 184 1.40 0.69 -6.23
N ILE A 185 2.27 0.05 -7.00
CA ILE A 185 3.19 -0.97 -6.49
C ILE A 185 4.32 -0.29 -5.72
N ASP A 186 4.47 -0.69 -4.45
CA ASP A 186 5.57 -0.25 -3.60
C ASP A 186 6.87 -0.95 -4.02
N ALA A 187 7.79 -0.18 -4.59
CA ALA A 187 9.09 -0.68 -5.06
C ALA A 187 9.96 -1.25 -3.94
N LYS A 188 9.72 -0.91 -2.68
CA LYS A 188 10.44 -1.47 -1.53
C LYS A 188 9.99 -2.89 -1.20
N LYS A 189 8.69 -3.17 -1.40
CA LYS A 189 8.09 -4.49 -1.15
C LYS A 189 8.20 -5.40 -2.37
N ILE A 190 7.97 -4.83 -3.56
CA ILE A 190 8.01 -5.54 -4.84
C ILE A 190 8.99 -4.79 -5.77
N PRO A 191 10.30 -5.07 -5.68
CA PRO A 191 11.30 -4.41 -6.50
C PRO A 191 11.17 -4.74 -7.99
N ASN A 192 10.88 -6.01 -8.28
CA ASN A 192 10.73 -6.55 -9.63
C ASN A 192 9.31 -7.11 -9.80
N TRP A 193 8.47 -6.37 -10.52
CA TRP A 193 7.08 -6.74 -10.77
C TRP A 193 6.94 -8.03 -11.57
N GLU A 194 7.72 -8.19 -12.65
CA GLU A 194 7.61 -9.38 -13.52
C GLU A 194 7.99 -10.65 -12.77
N MET A 195 9.07 -10.60 -11.97
CA MET A 195 9.47 -11.74 -11.14
C MET A 195 8.40 -12.06 -10.09
N TYR A 196 7.83 -11.04 -9.44
CA TYR A 196 6.75 -11.21 -8.47
C TYR A 196 5.51 -11.84 -9.10
N LYS A 197 5.08 -11.34 -10.27
CA LYS A 197 3.99 -11.92 -11.06
C LYS A 197 4.27 -13.37 -11.44
N MET A 198 5.46 -13.67 -11.93
CA MET A 198 5.85 -15.04 -12.29
C MET A 198 5.84 -15.97 -11.08
N GLU A 199 6.26 -15.52 -9.90
CA GLU A 199 6.22 -16.32 -8.68
C GLU A 199 4.78 -16.58 -8.19
N HIS A 200 3.91 -15.57 -8.29
CA HIS A 200 2.54 -15.61 -7.76
C HIS A 200 1.48 -16.07 -8.78
N LEU A 201 1.82 -16.19 -10.07
CA LEU A 201 0.93 -16.69 -11.11
C LEU A 201 1.66 -17.68 -12.02
N ASN A 202 2.42 -18.60 -11.42
CA ASN A 202 3.06 -19.70 -12.13
C ASN A 202 2.08 -20.86 -12.36
N ILE A 203 1.05 -20.62 -13.17
CA ILE A 203 0.05 -21.64 -13.51
C ILE A 203 0.24 -22.05 -14.97
N GLU A 204 0.65 -23.30 -15.16
CA GLU A 204 0.89 -23.86 -16.49
C GLU A 204 -0.37 -24.55 -17.00
N VAL A 205 -0.76 -24.27 -18.24
CA VAL A 205 -1.85 -24.97 -18.94
C VAL A 205 -1.31 -25.75 -20.12
N LYS A 206 -1.63 -27.05 -20.18
CA LYS A 206 -1.19 -28.01 -21.20
C LYS A 206 -2.39 -28.74 -21.79
N ASN A 207 -2.17 -29.33 -22.98
CA ASN A 207 -3.12 -30.22 -23.66
C ASN A 207 -4.52 -29.59 -23.86
N ALA A 208 -4.59 -28.27 -24.03
CA ALA A 208 -5.85 -27.58 -24.29
C ALA A 208 -6.42 -28.02 -25.64
N SER A 209 -7.61 -28.60 -25.62
CA SER A 209 -8.30 -29.10 -26.81
C SER A 209 -9.79 -28.82 -26.76
N TYR A 210 -10.38 -28.65 -27.94
CA TYR A 210 -11.82 -28.53 -28.14
C TYR A 210 -12.29 -29.68 -29.02
N VAL A 211 -13.34 -30.35 -28.58
CA VAL A 211 -14.03 -31.41 -29.31
C VAL A 211 -15.42 -30.89 -29.69
N PRO A 212 -15.74 -30.77 -30.99
CA PRO A 212 -17.05 -30.33 -31.41
C PRO A 212 -18.12 -31.35 -30.98
N PRO A 213 -19.38 -30.91 -30.79
CA PRO A 213 -20.45 -31.82 -30.43
C PRO A 213 -20.63 -32.92 -31.48
N ARG A 214 -20.92 -34.14 -31.01
CA ARG A 214 -21.25 -35.26 -31.90
C ARG A 214 -22.69 -35.10 -32.38
N THR A 215 -22.87 -34.80 -33.67
CA THR A 215 -24.18 -34.73 -34.30
C THR A 215 -24.80 -36.13 -34.39
N SER A 216 -25.49 -36.59 -33.35
CA SER A 216 -26.43 -37.71 -33.49
C SER A 216 -27.78 -37.13 -33.91
N GLY A 217 -28.31 -37.57 -35.05
CA GLY A 217 -29.57 -37.07 -35.62
C GLY A 217 -30.84 -37.38 -34.81
N LEU A 218 -30.72 -37.61 -33.49
CA LEU A 218 -31.81 -38.01 -32.59
C LEU A 218 -32.01 -37.07 -31.39
N SER A 219 -31.23 -36.00 -31.23
CA SER A 219 -31.46 -35.03 -30.16
C SER A 219 -31.30 -33.60 -30.65
N GLU A 220 -32.41 -32.97 -31.01
CA GLU A 220 -32.50 -31.54 -31.35
C GLU A 220 -32.22 -30.61 -30.16
N LYS A 221 -31.95 -31.12 -28.95
CA LYS A 221 -32.15 -30.29 -27.77
C LYS A 221 -30.98 -29.44 -27.29
N ILE A 222 -29.71 -29.84 -27.35
CA ILE A 222 -28.59 -28.93 -27.02
C ILE A 222 -27.30 -29.41 -27.70
N ASN A 223 -26.69 -28.57 -28.55
CA ASN A 223 -25.39 -28.86 -29.17
C ASN A 223 -24.27 -28.40 -28.23
N LEU A 224 -23.67 -29.33 -27.48
CA LEU A 224 -22.62 -29.04 -26.50
C LEU A 224 -21.28 -29.61 -26.96
N GLY A 225 -20.34 -28.73 -27.30
CA GLY A 225 -18.94 -29.14 -27.45
C GLY A 225 -18.33 -29.50 -26.10
N GLN A 226 -17.13 -30.04 -26.13
CA GLN A 226 -16.35 -30.35 -24.93
C GLN A 226 -14.99 -29.69 -25.03
N ILE A 227 -14.50 -29.15 -23.93
CA ILE A 227 -13.10 -28.75 -23.80
C ILE A 227 -12.41 -29.62 -22.76
N GLY A 228 -11.12 -29.86 -22.98
CA GLY A 228 -10.24 -30.54 -22.04
C GLY A 228 -8.91 -29.81 -21.96
N PHE A 229 -8.40 -29.58 -20.74
CA PHE A 229 -7.05 -29.07 -20.53
C PHE A 229 -6.49 -29.55 -19.18
N THR A 230 -5.17 -29.61 -19.08
CA THR A 230 -4.45 -29.92 -17.84
C THR A 230 -3.88 -28.64 -17.27
N VAL A 231 -4.15 -28.37 -15.99
CA VAL A 231 -3.57 -27.24 -15.26
C VAL A 231 -2.61 -27.73 -14.19
N SER A 232 -1.44 -27.10 -14.09
CA SER A 232 -0.44 -27.35 -13.05
C SER A 232 -0.12 -26.06 -12.31
N ASN A 233 -0.33 -26.02 -11.00
CA ASN A 233 0.09 -24.89 -10.18
C ASN A 233 1.55 -25.08 -9.75
N LEU A 234 2.46 -24.39 -10.44
CA LEU A 234 3.89 -24.43 -10.18
C LEU A 234 4.34 -23.31 -9.24
N SER A 235 3.40 -22.52 -8.70
CA SER A 235 3.68 -21.49 -7.71
C SER A 235 3.79 -22.13 -6.31
N PRO A 236 4.47 -21.47 -5.35
CA PRO A 236 4.54 -21.94 -3.96
C PRO A 236 3.24 -21.69 -3.15
N TYR A 237 2.15 -21.27 -3.80
CA TYR A 237 0.92 -20.85 -3.14
C TYR A 237 -0.25 -21.79 -3.43
N ASN A 238 -1.15 -21.95 -2.46
CA ASN A 238 -2.45 -22.62 -2.65
C ASN A 238 -3.52 -21.56 -2.93
N TYR A 239 -4.42 -21.82 -3.88
CA TYR A 239 -5.50 -20.90 -4.23
C TYR A 239 -6.87 -21.51 -3.95
N TRP A 240 -7.75 -20.77 -3.27
CA TRP A 240 -9.13 -21.21 -3.06
C TRP A 240 -9.90 -21.40 -4.36
N LYS A 241 -9.66 -20.54 -5.34
CA LYS A 241 -10.31 -20.57 -6.64
C LYS A 241 -9.39 -19.97 -7.70
N VAL A 242 -9.20 -20.69 -8.80
CA VAL A 242 -8.52 -20.18 -9.99
C VAL A 242 -9.54 -20.15 -11.12
N ASN A 243 -9.75 -18.96 -11.71
CA ASN A 243 -10.60 -18.84 -12.88
C ASN A 243 -9.77 -19.07 -14.14
N PHE A 244 -10.42 -19.51 -15.22
CA PHE A 244 -9.83 -19.73 -16.52
C PHE A 244 -10.73 -19.10 -17.58
N THR A 245 -10.21 -18.07 -18.26
CA THR A 245 -10.84 -17.53 -19.46
C THR A 245 -10.40 -18.36 -20.66
N THR A 246 -11.36 -18.89 -21.41
CA THR A 246 -11.12 -19.76 -22.56
C THR A 246 -11.52 -19.05 -23.84
N LEU A 247 -10.65 -19.07 -24.85
CA LEU A 247 -10.86 -18.45 -26.15
C LEU A 247 -10.76 -19.50 -27.24
N LEU A 248 -11.81 -19.63 -28.05
CA LEU A 248 -11.82 -20.47 -29.24
C LEU A 248 -11.38 -19.64 -30.44
N TYR A 249 -10.43 -20.16 -31.21
CA TYR A 249 -9.96 -19.53 -32.43
C TYR A 249 -10.33 -20.35 -33.66
N SER A 250 -10.73 -19.63 -34.72
CA SER A 250 -10.91 -20.14 -36.08
C SER A 250 -10.14 -19.24 -37.03
N TYR A 251 -9.19 -19.80 -37.79
CA TYR A 251 -8.37 -19.04 -38.74
C TYR A 251 -7.73 -17.77 -38.13
N GLY A 252 -7.32 -17.83 -36.85
CA GLY A 252 -6.68 -16.73 -36.14
C GLY A 252 -7.63 -15.68 -35.52
N SER A 253 -8.94 -15.79 -35.75
CA SER A 253 -9.95 -14.93 -35.12
C SER A 253 -10.60 -15.63 -33.93
N ILE A 254 -10.91 -14.88 -32.87
CA ILE A 254 -11.69 -15.40 -31.73
C ILE A 254 -13.13 -15.58 -32.21
N VAL A 255 -13.71 -16.76 -31.96
CA VAL A 255 -15.08 -17.11 -32.36
C VAL A 255 -15.97 -17.53 -31.18
N GLY A 256 -15.38 -17.68 -30.00
CA GLY A 256 -16.10 -18.02 -28.77
C GLY A 256 -15.26 -17.72 -27.55
N VAL A 257 -15.94 -17.37 -26.45
CA VAL A 257 -15.33 -17.16 -25.14
C VAL A 257 -16.18 -17.82 -24.07
N ASN A 258 -15.54 -18.40 -23.05
CA ASN A 258 -16.23 -18.89 -21.87
C ASN A 258 -15.30 -18.85 -20.65
N GLN A 259 -15.86 -19.02 -19.45
CA GLN A 259 -15.12 -19.06 -18.20
C GLN A 259 -15.38 -20.34 -17.42
N TYR A 260 -14.31 -20.89 -16.86
CA TYR A 260 -14.33 -22.05 -15.98
C TYR A 260 -13.50 -21.75 -14.74
N PHE A 261 -13.58 -22.63 -13.73
CA PHE A 261 -12.75 -22.48 -12.54
C PHE A 261 -12.35 -23.83 -11.97
N ALA A 262 -11.28 -23.82 -11.18
CA ALA A 262 -10.87 -24.91 -10.32
C ALA A 262 -10.86 -24.44 -8.86
N ASP A 263 -11.56 -25.18 -8.00
CA ASP A 263 -11.57 -24.93 -6.56
C ASP A 263 -10.36 -25.57 -5.88
N SER A 264 -9.78 -24.90 -4.88
CA SER A 264 -8.64 -25.36 -4.08
C SER A 264 -7.53 -25.98 -4.93
N LEU A 265 -6.86 -25.16 -5.74
CA LEU A 265 -5.72 -25.59 -6.55
C LEU A 265 -4.43 -25.42 -5.74
N LYS A 266 -3.91 -26.53 -5.22
CA LYS A 266 -2.77 -26.52 -4.30
C LYS A 266 -1.44 -26.35 -5.04
N SER A 267 -0.43 -25.88 -4.33
CA SER A 267 0.94 -25.78 -4.83
C SER A 267 1.46 -27.16 -5.24
N GLY A 268 2.05 -27.23 -6.44
CA GLY A 268 2.51 -28.46 -7.07
C GLY A 268 1.41 -29.38 -7.63
N GLU A 269 0.13 -29.04 -7.43
CA GLU A 269 -0.98 -29.86 -7.90
C GLU A 269 -1.13 -29.77 -9.42
N THR A 270 -1.42 -30.91 -10.05
CA THR A 270 -1.85 -31.00 -11.45
C THR A 270 -3.25 -31.58 -11.53
N ARG A 271 -4.14 -30.91 -12.27
CA ARG A 271 -5.54 -31.29 -12.41
C ARG A 271 -5.96 -31.28 -13.88
N VAL A 272 -6.73 -32.29 -14.27
CA VAL A 272 -7.40 -32.32 -15.58
C VAL A 272 -8.77 -31.68 -15.42
N ILE A 273 -9.09 -30.73 -16.30
CA ILE A 273 -10.37 -30.04 -16.37
C ILE A 273 -11.03 -30.42 -17.69
N GLU A 274 -12.21 -31.02 -17.58
CA GLU A 274 -13.10 -31.32 -18.69
C GLU A 274 -14.44 -30.64 -18.46
N ALA A 275 -14.93 -29.92 -19.46
CA ALA A 275 -16.17 -29.18 -19.32
C ALA A 275 -16.95 -29.09 -20.63
N ASN A 276 -18.26 -28.99 -20.50
CA ASN A 276 -19.13 -28.70 -21.64
C ASN A 276 -18.93 -27.25 -22.07
N TYR A 277 -18.87 -27.04 -23.38
CA TYR A 277 -18.73 -25.75 -24.01
C TYR A 277 -19.99 -25.48 -24.84
N PRO A 278 -20.89 -24.60 -24.37
CA PRO A 278 -22.12 -24.33 -25.07
C PRO A 278 -21.83 -23.59 -26.38
N GLY A 279 -22.53 -24.01 -27.43
CA GLY A 279 -22.67 -23.26 -28.65
C GLY A 279 -22.24 -24.00 -29.91
N GLN A 280 -22.56 -23.37 -31.04
CA GLN A 280 -22.33 -23.93 -32.36
C GLN A 280 -21.22 -23.17 -33.06
N PHE A 281 -20.05 -23.78 -33.08
CA PHE A 281 -18.89 -23.23 -33.75
C PHE A 281 -18.61 -23.99 -35.03
N GLY A 282 -18.05 -23.30 -36.02
CA GLY A 282 -17.48 -23.94 -37.19
C GLY A 282 -16.21 -24.70 -36.82
N ARG A 283 -15.28 -24.78 -37.77
CA ARG A 283 -13.95 -25.34 -37.50
C ARG A 283 -13.21 -24.51 -36.46
N ILE A 284 -12.75 -25.15 -35.39
CA ILE A 284 -11.88 -24.57 -34.36
C ILE A 284 -10.46 -25.11 -34.57
N ASP A 285 -9.47 -24.22 -34.63
CA ASP A 285 -8.07 -24.57 -34.86
C ASP A 285 -7.22 -24.48 -33.57
N LYS A 286 -7.64 -23.64 -32.60
CA LYS A 286 -6.92 -23.45 -31.33
C LYS A 286 -7.88 -23.15 -30.19
N LEU A 287 -7.65 -23.80 -29.06
CA LEU A 287 -8.19 -23.40 -27.75
C LEU A 287 -7.07 -22.72 -26.96
N GLU A 288 -7.29 -21.49 -26.53
CA GLU A 288 -6.41 -20.79 -25.59
C GLU A 288 -7.09 -20.71 -24.24
N VAL A 289 -6.32 -20.96 -23.17
CA VAL A 289 -6.82 -20.97 -21.79
C VAL A 289 -5.91 -20.08 -20.98
N ILE A 290 -6.48 -19.06 -20.35
CA ILE A 290 -5.76 -18.02 -19.62
C ILE A 290 -6.15 -18.14 -18.13
N PRO A 291 -5.23 -18.52 -17.24
CA PRO A 291 -5.50 -18.54 -15.81
C PRO A 291 -5.60 -17.12 -15.24
N GLU A 292 -6.56 -16.91 -14.35
CA GLU A 292 -6.84 -15.63 -13.73
C GLU A 292 -6.96 -15.77 -12.21
N VAL A 293 -6.05 -15.11 -11.49
CA VAL A 293 -6.08 -14.96 -10.04
C VAL A 293 -5.65 -13.53 -9.67
N ASN A 294 -6.45 -12.85 -8.85
CA ASN A 294 -6.03 -11.57 -8.28
C ASN A 294 -5.04 -11.82 -7.13
N PHE A 295 -3.79 -12.13 -7.45
CA PHE A 295 -2.78 -12.42 -6.43
C PHE A 295 -2.39 -11.20 -5.58
N MET A 296 -2.86 -9.99 -5.93
CA MET A 296 -2.72 -8.80 -5.08
C MET A 296 -3.77 -8.77 -3.95
N ASP A 297 -4.84 -9.55 -4.07
CA ASP A 297 -5.83 -9.78 -3.02
C ASP A 297 -5.40 -10.95 -2.14
N THR A 298 -5.05 -10.67 -0.88
CA THR A 298 -4.58 -11.69 0.06
C THR A 298 -5.63 -12.77 0.40
N THR A 299 -6.92 -12.53 0.10
CA THR A 299 -8.00 -13.48 0.40
C THR A 299 -8.06 -14.67 -0.56
N VAL A 300 -7.39 -14.59 -1.71
CA VAL A 300 -7.36 -15.69 -2.70
C VAL A 300 -6.53 -16.88 -2.24
N TYR A 301 -5.63 -16.67 -1.28
CA TYR A 301 -4.71 -17.68 -0.78
C TYR A 301 -5.37 -18.60 0.25
N GLU A 302 -5.20 -19.90 0.03
CA GLU A 302 -5.52 -20.94 1.01
C GLU A 302 -4.32 -21.15 1.94
N LYS A 303 -4.57 -21.14 3.25
CA LYS A 303 -3.51 -21.35 4.25
C LYS A 303 -2.96 -22.76 4.12
N PHE A 304 -1.63 -22.89 4.23
CA PHE A 304 -1.01 -24.19 4.41
C PHE A 304 -1.44 -24.77 5.75
N ILE A 305 -2.29 -25.80 5.71
CA ILE A 305 -2.47 -26.68 6.86
C ILE A 305 -1.25 -27.60 6.85
N GLY A 306 -0.19 -27.17 7.51
CA GLY A 306 0.87 -28.10 7.89
C GLY A 306 0.22 -29.23 8.68
N SER A 307 0.53 -30.48 8.36
CA SER A 307 0.25 -31.63 9.23
C SER A 307 0.93 -31.37 10.57
N GLY A 308 0.19 -30.73 11.48
CA GLY A 308 0.65 -30.28 12.76
C GLY A 308 0.94 -31.48 13.64
N VAL A 309 2.19 -31.61 14.05
CA VAL A 309 2.45 -32.07 15.41
C VAL A 309 1.68 -31.11 16.31
N LEU A 310 0.65 -31.64 16.98
CA LEU A 310 -0.13 -30.86 17.95
C LEU A 310 0.83 -30.29 19.00
N PRO A 311 0.68 -29.01 19.39
CA PRO A 311 1.34 -28.50 20.59
C PRO A 311 0.94 -29.38 21.79
N ILE A 312 1.93 -29.82 22.57
CA ILE A 312 1.76 -30.72 23.71
C ILE A 312 0.79 -30.15 24.78
N GLU A 313 0.49 -28.85 24.75
CA GLU A 313 -0.43 -28.20 25.69
C GLU A 313 -1.93 -28.53 25.49
N GLU A 314 -2.35 -29.15 24.38
CA GLU A 314 -3.77 -29.44 24.14
C GLU A 314 -4.19 -30.89 24.49
N VAL A 315 -3.27 -31.73 24.98
CA VAL A 315 -3.56 -33.10 25.42
C VAL A 315 -4.01 -33.17 26.89
N GLU A 316 -3.67 -32.19 27.73
CA GLU A 316 -4.01 -32.19 29.16
C GLU A 316 -5.43 -31.71 29.50
N LYS A 317 -6.26 -31.35 28.51
CA LYS A 317 -7.69 -31.04 28.73
C LYS A 317 -8.66 -32.14 28.27
N ARG A 318 -8.15 -33.34 27.94
CA ARG A 318 -8.97 -34.50 27.56
C ARG A 318 -8.61 -35.78 28.31
N PHE A 319 -8.24 -35.65 29.59
CA PHE A 319 -8.33 -36.76 30.56
C PHE A 319 -9.02 -36.29 31.84
#